data_AF-D3Q2W6-F1
#
_entry.id   AF-D3Q2W6-F1
#
_cell.length_a   1.000
_cell.length_b   1.000
_cell.length_c   1.000
_cell.angle_alpha   90.00
_cell.angle_beta   90.00
_cell.angle_gamma   90.00
#
_symmetry.space_group_name_H-M   'P 1'
#
loop_
_entity.id
_entity.type
_entity.pdbx_description
1 polymer ?
#
loop_
_entity_poly.entity_id
_entity_poly.type
_entity_poly.pdbx_seq_one_letter_code
_entity_poly.pdbx_strand_id
1 'polypeptide(L)'
;MAGVGCGSCWEAAIRADERLRIEEQLPAECPPDPLLIDEVAVERFCAGEAGKPQLTRPEKVEAARRLIARNVPLDEIRRRLALSSRIWRQILAAANGDLPVQTVLVRRADREAVAV
;
A
#
# COMPACT_ATOMS: atom_id res chain seq x y z
N MET A 1 -9.76 13.98 -29.42
CA MET A 1 -8.35 13.54 -29.45
C MET A 1 -7.63 14.24 -28.32
N ALA A 2 -7.16 13.50 -27.31
CA ALA A 2 -6.33 14.08 -26.25
C ALA A 2 -4.90 14.22 -26.82
N GLY A 3 -4.40 15.44 -26.92
CA GLY A 3 -3.03 15.70 -27.33
C GLY A 3 -2.08 15.36 -26.18
N VAL A 4 -1.08 14.52 -26.43
CA VAL A 4 0.02 14.31 -25.47
C VAL A 4 0.98 15.49 -25.64
N GLY A 5 1.41 16.10 -24.53
CA GLY A 5 2.34 17.23 -24.56
C GLY A 5 3.63 16.89 -25.33
N CYS A 6 4.16 17.85 -26.09
CA CYS A 6 5.45 17.68 -26.76
C CYS A 6 6.60 17.73 -25.74
N GLY A 7 7.82 17.36 -26.17
CA GLY A 7 8.99 17.30 -25.27
C GLY A 7 9.29 18.62 -24.55
N SER A 8 9.16 19.76 -25.22
CA SER A 8 9.40 21.07 -24.60
C SER A 8 8.33 21.43 -23.56
N CYS A 9 7.08 21.01 -23.75
CA CYS A 9 6.02 21.18 -22.75
C CYS A 9 6.32 20.35 -21.49
N TRP A 10 6.79 19.11 -21.66
CA TRP A 10 7.20 18.27 -20.53
C TRP A 10 8.42 18.84 -19.79
N GLU A 11 9.43 19.31 -20.52
CA GLU A 11 10.60 19.95 -19.91
C GLU A 11 10.20 21.19 -19.10
N ALA A 12 9.32 22.03 -19.63
CA ALA A 12 8.82 23.20 -18.92
C ALA A 12 8.06 22.83 -17.64
N ALA A 13 7.21 21.79 -17.70
CA ALA A 13 6.49 21.28 -16.55
C ALA A 13 7.44 20.74 -15.47
N ILE A 14 8.41 19.90 -15.84
CA ILE A 14 9.39 19.33 -14.90
C ILE A 14 10.21 20.45 -14.24
N ARG A 15 10.64 21.47 -14.99
CA ARG A 15 11.37 22.61 -14.43
C ARG A 15 10.51 23.48 -13.51
N ALA A 16 9.21 23.58 -13.78
CA ALA A 16 8.27 24.27 -12.90
C ALA A 16 8.08 23.52 -11.59
N ASP A 17 7.91 22.19 -11.64
CA ASP A 17 7.81 21.34 -10.45
C ASP A 17 9.09 21.42 -9.60
N GLU A 18 10.27 21.38 -10.23
CA GLU A 18 11.54 21.51 -9.52
C GLU A 18 11.70 22.89 -8.87
N ARG A 19 11.24 23.95 -9.54
CA ARG A 19 11.25 25.30 -8.96
C ARG A 19 10.34 25.37 -7.74
N LEU A 20 9.12 24.84 -7.85
CA LEU A 20 8.17 24.78 -6.75
C LEU A 20 8.77 24.00 -5.56
N ARG A 21 9.42 22.86 -5.84
CA ARG A 21 10.11 22.07 -4.81
C ARG A 21 11.14 22.90 -4.05
N ILE A 22 11.93 23.71 -4.75
CA ILE A 22 12.94 24.58 -4.14
C ILE A 22 12.28 25.73 -3.35
N GLU A 23 11.31 26.42 -3.94
CA GLU A 23 10.62 27.57 -3.34
C GLU A 23 9.91 27.17 -2.04
N GLU A 24 9.26 26.01 -2.03
CA GLU A 24 8.52 25.46 -0.88
C GLU A 24 9.40 24.62 0.05
N GLN A 25 10.71 24.54 -0.19
CA GLN A 25 11.66 23.75 0.60
C GLN A 25 11.25 22.28 0.78
N LEU A 26 10.64 21.70 -0.26
CA LEU A 26 10.20 20.31 -0.26
C LEU A 26 11.40 19.36 -0.42
N PRO A 27 11.32 18.15 0.17
CA PRO A 27 12.40 17.18 0.07
C PRO A 27 12.61 16.75 -1.39
N ALA A 28 13.87 16.52 -1.77
CA ALA A 28 14.23 16.03 -3.11
C ALA A 28 13.71 14.61 -3.37
N GLU A 29 13.64 13.81 -2.31
CA GLU A 29 13.10 12.46 -2.33
C GLU A 29 11.98 12.35 -1.30
N CYS A 30 10.84 11.80 -1.70
CA CYS A 30 9.78 11.45 -0.78
C CYS A 30 10.08 10.06 -0.20
N PRO A 31 10.26 9.91 1.13
CA PRO A 31 10.47 8.59 1.71
C PRO A 31 9.25 7.70 1.44
N PRO A 32 9.44 6.39 1.17
CA PRO A 32 8.33 5.50 0.92
C PRO A 32 7.43 5.44 2.15
N ASP A 33 6.15 5.75 1.97
CA ASP A 33 5.15 5.63 3.04
C ASP A 33 4.85 4.14 3.28
N PRO A 34 5.21 3.57 4.46
CA PRO A 34 4.96 2.17 4.77
C PRO A 34 3.46 1.83 4.90
N LEU A 35 2.58 2.83 4.91
CA LEU A 35 1.13 2.70 4.91
C LEU A 35 0.51 2.85 3.52
N LEU A 36 1.29 3.22 2.51
CA LEU A 36 0.79 3.37 1.15
C LEU A 36 0.20 2.04 0.67
N ILE A 37 -1.02 2.12 0.14
CA ILE A 37 -1.72 0.97 -0.42
C ILE A 37 -1.71 1.12 -1.93
N ASP A 38 -1.10 0.16 -2.62
CA ASP A 38 -1.30 0.01 -4.06
C ASP A 38 -2.70 -0.58 -4.30
N GLU A 39 -3.66 0.30 -4.63
CA GLU A 39 -5.05 -0.09 -4.85
C GLU A 39 -5.21 -1.05 -6.04
N VAL A 40 -4.35 -0.95 -7.06
CA VAL A 40 -4.38 -1.82 -8.23
C VAL A 40 -3.91 -3.22 -7.82
N ALA A 41 -2.82 -3.33 -7.05
CA ALA A 41 -2.37 -4.61 -6.52
C ALA A 41 -3.46 -5.29 -5.67
N VAL A 42 -4.13 -4.53 -4.80
CA VAL A 42 -5.24 -5.03 -3.97
C VAL A 42 -6.42 -5.47 -4.83
N GLU A 43 -6.84 -4.66 -5.81
CA GLU A 43 -7.96 -4.98 -6.68
C GLU A 43 -7.72 -6.27 -7.46
N ARG A 44 -6.56 -6.38 -8.12
CA ARG A 44 -6.16 -7.57 -8.90
C ARG A 44 -6.08 -8.81 -8.02
N PHE A 45 -5.58 -8.68 -6.79
CA PHE A 45 -5.59 -9.76 -5.81
C PHE A 45 -7.01 -10.19 -5.44
N CYS A 46 -7.90 -9.24 -5.16
CA CYS A 46 -9.29 -9.50 -4.81
C CYS A 46 -10.10 -10.10 -5.97
N ALA A 47 -9.77 -9.74 -7.21
CA ALA A 47 -10.34 -10.32 -8.43
C ALA A 47 -9.85 -11.76 -8.69
N GLY A 48 -8.78 -12.19 -8.02
CA GLY A 48 -8.22 -13.53 -8.19
C GLY A 48 -7.41 -13.70 -9.48
N GLU A 49 -6.88 -12.60 -10.03
CA GLU A 49 -6.06 -12.64 -11.25
C GLU A 49 -4.82 -13.56 -11.08
N ALA A 50 -4.45 -14.24 -12.17
CA ALA A 50 -3.29 -15.12 -12.20
C ALA A 50 -2.00 -14.30 -11.99
N GLY A 51 -1.08 -14.80 -11.14
CA GLY A 51 0.12 -14.06 -10.74
C GLY A 51 -0.11 -13.11 -9.56
N LYS A 52 -0.88 -13.57 -8.55
CA LYS A 52 -1.25 -12.81 -7.35
C LYS A 52 -0.09 -11.93 -6.85
N PRO A 53 -0.23 -10.59 -6.87
CA PRO A 53 0.80 -9.71 -6.35
C PRO A 53 1.06 -10.04 -4.89
N GLN A 54 2.33 -10.02 -4.48
CA GLN A 54 2.68 -10.18 -3.08
C GLN A 54 2.27 -8.92 -2.32
N LEU A 55 1.16 -9.01 -1.60
CA LEU A 55 0.65 -7.87 -0.86
C LEU A 55 1.50 -7.55 0.37
N THR A 56 1.71 -6.26 0.61
CA THR A 56 2.24 -5.73 1.86
C THR A 56 1.23 -5.92 3.00
N ARG A 57 1.63 -5.71 4.26
CA ARG A 57 0.69 -5.82 5.40
C ARG A 57 -0.51 -4.86 5.33
N PRO A 58 -0.35 -3.54 5.03
CA PRO A 58 -1.50 -2.65 4.92
C PRO A 58 -2.41 -3.07 3.75
N GLU A 59 -1.84 -3.47 2.62
CA GLU A 59 -2.61 -4.02 1.49
C GLU A 59 -3.36 -5.30 1.86
N LYS A 60 -2.80 -6.19 2.69
CA LYS A 60 -3.52 -7.37 3.18
C LYS A 60 -4.70 -7.01 4.09
N VAL A 61 -4.59 -5.93 4.87
CA VAL A 61 -5.72 -5.42 5.66
C VAL A 61 -6.82 -4.90 4.75
N GLU A 62 -6.46 -4.10 3.74
CA GLU A 62 -7.42 -3.55 2.79
C GLU A 62 -8.06 -4.65 1.91
N ALA A 63 -7.27 -5.62 1.45
CA ALA A 63 -7.77 -6.79 0.74
C ALA A 63 -8.74 -7.62 1.60
N ALA A 64 -8.42 -7.83 2.88
CA ALA A 64 -9.33 -8.51 3.81
C ALA A 64 -10.65 -7.74 3.96
N ARG A 65 -10.59 -6.41 4.13
CA ARG A 65 -11.78 -5.55 4.22
C ARG A 65 -12.66 -5.67 2.97
N ARG A 66 -12.07 -5.55 1.77
CA ARG A 66 -12.81 -5.68 0.49
C ARG A 66 -13.41 -7.06 0.30
N LEU A 67 -12.71 -8.13 0.70
CA LEU A 67 -13.21 -9.50 0.59
C LEU A 67 -14.34 -9.79 1.60
N ILE A 68 -14.26 -9.25 2.83
CA ILE A 68 -15.34 -9.31 3.82
C ILE A 68 -16.58 -8.59 3.29
N ALA A 69 -16.42 -7.39 2.73
CA ALA A 69 -17.53 -6.62 2.14
C ALA A 69 -18.19 -7.36 0.95
N ARG A 70 -17.44 -8.23 0.26
CA ARG A 70 -17.93 -9.12 -0.80
C ARG A 70 -18.51 -10.45 -0.27
N ASN A 71 -18.67 -10.60 1.04
CA ASN A 71 -19.15 -11.81 1.71
C ASN A 71 -18.32 -13.07 1.43
N VAL A 72 -17.00 -12.92 1.19
CA VAL A 72 -16.11 -14.08 1.04
C VAL A 72 -15.91 -14.72 2.43
N PRO A 73 -16.01 -16.06 2.57
CA PRO A 73 -15.83 -16.73 3.85
C PRO A 73 -14.46 -16.44 4.49
N LEU A 74 -14.43 -16.18 5.79
CA LEU A 74 -13.20 -15.78 6.51
C LEU A 74 -12.05 -16.79 6.37
N ASP A 75 -12.34 -18.09 6.40
CA ASP A 75 -11.31 -19.13 6.19
C ASP A 75 -10.75 -19.11 4.77
N GLU A 76 -11.57 -18.78 3.79
CA GLU A 76 -11.10 -18.59 2.42
C GLU A 76 -10.22 -17.36 2.30
N ILE A 77 -10.60 -16.23 2.91
CA ILE A 77 -9.77 -15.02 2.94
C ILE A 77 -8.41 -15.32 3.57
N ARG A 78 -8.39 -15.99 4.73
CA ARG A 78 -7.16 -16.39 5.44
C ARG A 78 -6.26 -17.25 4.56
N ARG A 79 -6.83 -18.25 3.87
CA ARG A 79 -6.09 -19.10 2.93
C ARG A 79 -5.55 -18.30 1.75
N ARG A 80 -6.36 -17.43 1.14
CA ARG A 80 -5.95 -16.59 0.00
C ARG A 80 -4.79 -15.68 0.36
N LEU A 81 -4.80 -15.07 1.54
CA LEU A 81 -3.74 -14.18 2.04
C LEU A 81 -2.50 -14.91 2.58
N ALA A 82 -2.53 -16.25 2.64
CA ALA A 82 -1.48 -17.12 3.16
C ALA A 82 -0.96 -16.69 4.55
N LEU A 83 -1.89 -16.44 5.48
CA LEU A 83 -1.58 -15.90 6.81
C LEU A 83 -1.54 -16.98 7.89
N SER A 84 -0.61 -16.84 8.83
CA SER A 84 -0.64 -17.60 10.09
C SER A 84 -1.80 -17.16 10.98
N SER A 85 -2.29 -18.01 11.88
CA SER A 85 -3.40 -17.69 12.79
C SER A 85 -3.14 -16.46 13.68
N ARG A 86 -1.86 -16.17 14.00
CA ARG A 86 -1.49 -14.98 14.76
C ARG A 86 -1.67 -13.71 13.91
N ILE A 87 -1.09 -13.68 12.72
CA ILE A 87 -1.16 -12.50 11.84
C ILE A 87 -2.59 -12.29 11.34
N TRP A 88 -3.31 -13.37 11.05
CA TRP A 88 -4.72 -13.32 10.67
C TRP A 88 -5.58 -12.58 11.70
N ARG A 89 -5.41 -12.87 13.00
CA ARG A 89 -6.18 -12.17 14.05
C ARG A 89 -5.91 -10.66 14.06
N GLN A 90 -4.66 -10.25 13.85
CA GLN A 90 -4.30 -8.83 13.80
C GLN A 90 -4.90 -8.15 12.56
N ILE A 91 -4.80 -8.79 11.40
CA ILE A 91 -5.37 -8.29 10.14
C ILE A 91 -6.89 -8.21 10.22
N LEU A 92 -7.55 -9.21 10.78
CA LEU A 92 -9.00 -9.23 10.92
C LEU A 92 -9.50 -8.12 11.85
N ALA A 93 -8.85 -7.93 13.01
CA ALA A 93 -9.15 -6.84 13.92
C ALA A 93 -8.99 -5.47 13.23
N ALA A 94 -7.92 -5.28 12.45
CA ALA A 94 -7.71 -4.03 11.72
C ALA A 94 -8.70 -3.83 10.56
N ALA A 95 -9.08 -4.90 9.86
CA ALA A 95 -10.05 -4.84 8.78
C ALA A 95 -11.44 -4.42 9.29
N ASN A 96 -11.83 -4.89 10.48
CA ASN A 96 -13.07 -4.54 11.18
C ASN A 96 -13.05 -3.14 11.81
N GLY A 97 -11.88 -2.49 11.89
CA GLY A 97 -11.70 -1.21 12.56
C GLY A 97 -11.47 -1.30 14.07
N ASP A 98 -11.34 -2.51 14.63
CA ASP A 98 -11.04 -2.75 16.04
C ASP A 98 -9.58 -2.39 16.40
N LEU A 99 -8.71 -2.30 15.40
CA LEU A 99 -7.30 -2.00 15.56
C LEU A 99 -6.80 -1.03 14.48
N PRO A 100 -5.96 -0.05 14.80
CA PRO A 100 -5.28 0.75 13.78
C PRO A 100 -4.39 -0.11 12.88
N VAL A 101 -4.35 0.19 11.58
CA VAL A 101 -3.52 -0.54 10.60
C VAL A 101 -2.04 -0.48 10.98
N GLN A 102 -1.59 0.65 11.56
CA GLN A 102 -0.21 0.82 12.02
C GLN A 102 0.19 -0.24 13.06
N THR A 103 -0.75 -0.72 13.87
CA THR A 103 -0.49 -1.73 14.91
C THR A 103 -0.24 -3.12 14.32
N VAL A 104 -0.68 -3.38 13.09
CA VAL A 104 -0.42 -4.65 12.35
C VAL A 104 1.02 -4.69 11.80
N LEU A 105 1.68 -3.54 11.70
CA LEU A 105 3.04 -3.42 11.15
C LEU A 105 4.13 -3.81 12.14
N VAL A 106 3.78 -4.06 13.41
CA VAL A 106 4.75 -4.21 14.50
C VAL A 106 5.55 -5.53 14.39
N ARG A 107 6.76 -5.39 13.81
CA ARG A 107 8.10 -5.88 14.20
C ARG A 107 8.89 -6.84 13.28
N ARG A 108 9.96 -6.28 12.69
CA ARG A 108 11.38 -6.67 12.93
C ARG A 108 12.43 -5.57 12.59
N ALA A 109 12.04 -4.42 12.02
CA ALA A 109 12.99 -3.41 11.53
C ALA A 109 13.64 -2.50 12.62
N ASP A 110 13.09 -2.41 13.83
CA ASP A 110 13.65 -1.53 14.88
C ASP A 110 14.99 -2.02 15.50
N ARG A 111 15.58 -3.12 14.99
CA ARG A 111 16.89 -3.61 15.47
C ARG A 111 18.09 -3.18 14.63
N GLU A 112 17.89 -2.68 13.42
CA GLU A 112 19.00 -2.31 12.52
C GLU A 112 19.16 -0.80 12.34
N ALA A 113 18.18 0.02 12.78
CA ALA A 113 18.22 1.47 12.63
C ALA A 113 18.80 2.24 13.84
N VAL A 114 19.32 1.55 14.87
CA VAL A 114 20.01 2.16 16.05
C VAL A 114 21.48 1.73 16.11
N ALA A 115 22.08 1.51 14.94
CA ALA A 115 23.50 1.20 14.79
C ALA A 115 24.10 1.99 13.61
N VAL A 116 23.94 3.31 13.62
CA VAL A 116 24.82 4.27 12.92
C VAL A 116 24.98 5.48 13.82
#